data_AF-A0A2V9L8K1-F1
#
_entry.id   AF-A0A2V9L8K1-F1
#
_cell.length_a   1.000
_cell.length_b   1.000
_cell.length_c   1.000
_cell.angle_alpha   90.00
_cell.angle_beta   90.00
_cell.angle_gamma   90.00
#
_symmetry.space_group_name_H-M   'P 1'
#
loop_
_entity.id
_entity.type
_entity.pdbx_description
1 polymer ?
#
loop_
_entity_poly.entity_id
_entity_poly.type
_entity_poly.pdbx_seq_one_letter_code
_entity_poly.pdbx_strand_id
1 'polypeptide(L)'
;PEFVKLLRDSNVELLIDVRSQPHSSRFPQFSQPGFEKMLGEEGISYLSLGEELGGRPDDPDAYRSDGRVDYRKRRQSYAFRAGIERTLAEIERRTCALMCAEEDPIECHRFLMICPELVRMGIQPFHIRKGSKIEDQETAENRLLEANGFGDVATCTLFPQASGWRRHAGGLACLR
;
A
#
# COMPACT_ATOMS: atom_id res chain seq x y z
N PRO A 1 -2.35 -6.46 19.77
CA PRO A 1 -3.60 -6.40 18.97
C PRO A 1 -3.54 -7.33 17.75
N GLU A 2 -4.68 -7.78 17.20
CA GLU A 2 -4.70 -8.64 15.98
C GLU A 2 -3.90 -7.99 14.83
N PHE A 3 -4.02 -6.67 14.68
CA PHE A 3 -3.26 -5.90 13.70
C PHE A 3 -1.73 -6.08 13.84
N VAL A 4 -1.20 -5.96 15.06
CA VAL A 4 0.24 -6.14 15.33
C VAL A 4 0.66 -7.58 15.09
N LYS A 5 -0.15 -8.55 15.51
CA LYS A 5 0.11 -9.98 15.28
C LYS A 5 0.32 -10.27 13.80
N LEU A 6 -0.56 -9.76 12.94
CA LEU A 6 -0.45 -9.89 11.49
C LEU A 6 0.85 -9.28 10.92
N LEU A 7 1.35 -8.16 11.47
CA LEU A 7 2.65 -7.60 11.06
C LEU A 7 3.80 -8.53 11.44
N ARG A 8 3.77 -9.06 12.66
CA ARG A 8 4.79 -9.97 13.18
C ARG A 8 4.80 -11.30 12.43
N ASP A 9 3.63 -11.88 12.18
CA ASP A 9 3.48 -13.12 11.39
C ASP A 9 4.02 -12.92 9.95
N SER A 10 4.04 -11.68 9.46
CA SER A 10 4.58 -11.30 8.15
C SER A 10 6.02 -10.76 8.21
N ASN A 11 6.69 -10.84 9.37
CA ASN A 11 8.05 -10.33 9.62
C ASN A 11 8.26 -8.84 9.26
N VAL A 12 7.23 -8.00 9.37
CA VAL A 12 7.34 -6.58 9.05
C VAL A 12 8.22 -5.87 10.08
N GLU A 13 9.24 -5.17 9.59
CA GLU A 13 10.19 -4.39 10.38
C GLU A 13 9.88 -2.88 10.35
N LEU A 14 9.25 -2.40 9.27
CA LEU A 14 8.82 -1.01 9.10
C LEU A 14 7.35 -0.94 8.63
N LEU A 15 6.51 -0.22 9.35
CA LEU A 15 5.18 0.17 8.89
C LEU A 15 5.24 1.59 8.30
N ILE A 16 4.89 1.74 7.03
CA ILE A 16 4.78 3.00 6.29
C ILE A 16 3.30 3.41 6.24
N ASP A 17 2.90 4.38 7.03
CA ASP A 17 1.52 4.85 7.07
C ASP A 17 1.28 5.91 6.00
N VAL A 18 0.40 5.61 5.04
CA VAL A 18 0.03 6.54 3.95
C VAL A 18 -1.35 7.15 4.16
N ARG A 19 -1.93 7.03 5.35
CA ARG A 19 -3.18 7.76 5.64
C ARG A 19 -2.89 9.25 5.63
N SER A 20 -3.57 10.00 4.75
CA SER A 20 -3.50 11.48 4.74
C SER A 20 -3.82 12.09 6.11
N GLN A 21 -4.71 11.44 6.86
CA GLN A 21 -5.02 11.79 8.25
C GLN A 21 -4.93 10.52 9.11
N PRO A 22 -3.81 10.29 9.81
CA PRO A 22 -3.61 9.10 10.65
C PRO A 22 -4.34 9.21 11.99
N HIS A 23 -5.64 9.53 11.92
CA HIS A 23 -6.55 9.66 13.05
C HIS A 23 -7.81 8.84 12.80
N SER A 24 -8.33 8.19 13.84
CA SER A 24 -9.56 7.41 13.77
C SER A 24 -10.38 7.57 15.04
N SER A 25 -11.58 8.13 14.91
CA SER A 25 -12.56 8.22 16.00
C SER A 25 -13.10 6.84 16.39
N ARG A 26 -13.27 5.94 15.41
CA ARG A 26 -13.79 4.58 15.61
C ARG A 26 -12.77 3.67 16.28
N PHE A 27 -11.49 3.86 15.98
CA PHE A 27 -10.39 3.07 16.54
C PHE A 27 -9.27 3.98 17.06
N PRO A 28 -9.45 4.61 18.24
CA PRO A 28 -8.49 5.56 18.79
C PRO A 28 -7.06 5.01 18.94
N GLN A 29 -6.92 3.70 19.13
CA GLN A 29 -5.63 3.02 19.23
C GLN A 29 -4.78 3.07 17.93
N PHE A 30 -5.40 3.35 16.79
CA PHE A 30 -4.72 3.55 15.50
C PHE A 30 -4.47 5.03 15.18
N SER A 31 -4.78 5.93 16.13
CA SER A 31 -4.42 7.34 16.03
C SER A 31 -3.02 7.57 16.59
N GLN A 32 -2.25 8.45 15.95
CA GLN A 32 -1.01 8.95 16.53
C GLN A 32 -1.30 9.77 17.81
N PRO A 33 -0.36 9.82 18.78
CA PRO A 33 0.95 9.15 18.80
C PRO A 33 0.92 7.72 19.38
N GLY A 34 -0.22 7.28 19.93
CA GLY A 34 -0.33 5.98 20.61
C GLY A 34 -0.03 4.79 19.70
N PHE A 35 -0.36 4.91 18.41
CA PHE A 35 -0.11 3.85 17.43
C PHE A 35 1.38 3.61 17.18
N GLU A 36 2.18 4.66 17.05
CA GLU A 36 3.64 4.55 16.86
C GLU A 36 4.30 3.89 18.06
N LYS A 37 3.91 4.30 19.28
CA LYS A 37 4.41 3.69 20.52
C LYS A 37 4.11 2.19 20.58
N MET A 38 2.88 1.79 20.23
CA MET A 38 2.46 0.39 20.20
C MET A 38 3.29 -0.46 19.24
N LEU A 39 3.67 0.10 18.08
CA LEU A 39 4.53 -0.58 17.11
C LEU A 39 5.97 -0.69 17.63
N GLY A 40 6.48 0.38 18.24
CA GLY A 40 7.82 0.41 18.82
C GLY A 40 8.01 -0.61 19.96
N GLU A 41 7.00 -0.81 20.81
CA GLU A 41 7.01 -1.84 21.86
C GLU A 41 7.16 -3.27 21.30
N GLU A 42 6.84 -3.46 20.01
CA GLU A 42 6.88 -4.74 19.30
C GLU A 42 8.07 -4.83 18.34
N GLY A 43 8.98 -3.83 18.38
CA GLY A 43 10.17 -3.77 17.53
C GLY A 43 9.90 -3.35 16.09
N ILE A 44 8.72 -2.80 15.80
CA ILE A 44 8.31 -2.38 14.46
C ILE A 44 8.53 -0.87 14.34
N SER A 45 9.37 -0.46 13.41
CA SER A 45 9.58 0.96 13.08
C SER A 45 8.33 1.54 12.43
N TYR A 46 8.15 2.86 12.54
CA TYR A 46 7.03 3.58 11.95
C TYR A 46 7.53 4.74 11.08
N LEU A 47 6.94 4.90 9.90
CA LEU A 47 7.22 6.00 8.98
C LEU A 47 5.90 6.55 8.44
N SER A 48 5.64 7.84 8.60
CA SER A 48 4.46 8.49 8.00
C SER A 48 4.83 9.09 6.64
N LEU A 49 4.07 8.73 5.60
CA LEU A 49 4.15 9.29 4.23
C LEU A 49 2.76 9.74 3.73
N GLY A 50 1.89 10.17 4.64
CA GLY A 50 0.52 10.59 4.31
C GLY A 50 0.45 11.82 3.38
N GLU A 51 1.42 12.73 3.48
CA GLU A 51 1.51 13.90 2.59
C GLU A 51 1.97 13.51 1.18
N GLU A 52 2.92 12.58 1.06
CA GLU A 52 3.49 12.17 -0.21
C GLU A 52 2.64 11.13 -0.95
N LEU A 53 2.08 10.17 -0.22
CA LEU A 53 1.44 8.99 -0.80
C LEU A 53 -0.04 8.84 -0.40
N GLY A 54 -0.58 9.77 0.39
CA GLY A 54 -1.95 9.65 0.85
C GLY A 54 -3.01 9.88 -0.23
N GLY A 55 -4.13 9.19 -0.05
CA GLY A 55 -5.27 9.20 -0.97
C GLY A 55 -6.14 10.47 -0.93
N ARG A 56 -5.82 11.45 -0.07
CA ARG A 56 -6.48 12.76 0.02
C ARG A 56 -5.41 13.87 0.11
N PRO A 57 -4.78 14.23 -1.02
CA PRO A 57 -3.78 15.30 -1.04
C PRO A 57 -4.42 16.65 -0.73
N ASP A 58 -3.66 17.56 -0.13
CA ASP A 58 -4.11 18.94 0.12
C ASP A 58 -4.13 19.81 -1.16
N ASP A 59 -3.45 19.36 -2.21
CA ASP A 59 -3.42 20.02 -3.52
C ASP A 59 -4.78 19.93 -4.24
N PRO A 60 -5.50 21.06 -4.43
CA PRO A 60 -6.79 21.06 -5.12
C PRO A 60 -6.70 20.63 -6.59
N ASP A 61 -5.55 20.84 -7.25
CA ASP A 61 -5.36 20.48 -8.67
C ASP A 61 -5.22 18.96 -8.88
N ALA A 62 -5.00 18.22 -7.79
CA ALA A 62 -5.01 16.76 -7.77
C ALA A 62 -6.42 16.17 -7.84
N TYR A 63 -7.48 16.98 -7.86
CA TYR A 63 -8.87 16.53 -7.93
C TYR A 63 -9.48 16.75 -9.32
N ARG A 64 -10.41 15.86 -9.67
CA ARG A 64 -11.27 15.98 -10.86
C ARG A 64 -12.49 16.82 -10.53
N SER A 65 -13.25 17.20 -11.56
CA SER A 65 -14.50 17.96 -11.42
C SER A 65 -15.58 17.24 -10.60
N ASP A 66 -15.50 15.91 -10.46
CA ASP A 66 -16.42 15.09 -9.65
C ASP A 66 -15.97 14.93 -8.18
N GLY A 67 -14.90 15.64 -7.78
CA GLY A 67 -14.34 15.59 -6.43
C GLY A 67 -13.51 14.36 -6.13
N ARG A 68 -13.28 13.46 -7.09
CA ARG A 68 -12.37 12.31 -6.92
C ARG A 68 -10.93 12.73 -7.20
N VAL A 69 -9.99 12.13 -6.48
CA VAL A 69 -8.56 12.34 -6.75
C VAL A 69 -8.22 11.79 -8.14
N ASP A 70 -7.55 12.60 -8.94
CA ASP A 70 -6.93 12.20 -10.19
C ASP A 70 -5.60 11.50 -9.90
N TYR A 71 -5.62 10.18 -9.71
CA TYR A 71 -4.41 9.42 -9.45
C TYR A 71 -3.37 9.50 -10.58
N ARG A 72 -3.77 9.83 -11.82
CA ARG A 72 -2.80 10.03 -12.91
C ARG A 72 -2.01 11.31 -12.70
N LYS A 73 -2.68 12.43 -12.42
CA LYS A 73 -2.01 13.69 -12.05
C LYS A 73 -1.21 13.54 -10.76
N ARG A 74 -1.78 12.88 -9.76
CA ARG A 74 -1.13 12.69 -8.46
C ARG A 74 0.21 11.95 -8.60
N ARG A 75 0.28 10.88 -9.39
CA ARG A 75 1.53 10.16 -9.68
C ARG A 75 2.61 11.01 -10.36
N GLN A 76 2.24 12.10 -11.03
CA GLN A 76 3.17 13.01 -11.69
C GLN A 76 3.71 14.09 -10.74
N SER A 77 3.09 14.29 -9.58
CA SER A 77 3.52 15.29 -8.59
C SER A 77 4.90 14.98 -8.00
N TYR A 78 5.65 16.02 -7.64
CA TYR A 78 6.94 15.89 -6.98
C TYR A 78 6.82 15.14 -5.65
N ALA A 79 5.82 15.48 -4.83
CA ALA A 79 5.59 14.84 -3.54
C ALA A 79 5.37 13.33 -3.67
N PHE A 80 4.58 12.89 -4.66
CA PHE A 80 4.36 11.45 -4.86
C PHE A 80 5.64 10.72 -5.25
N ARG A 81 6.43 11.28 -6.19
CA ARG A 81 7.71 10.68 -6.61
C ARG A 81 8.68 10.58 -5.45
N ALA A 82 8.81 11.62 -4.63
CA ALA A 82 9.62 11.61 -3.43
C ALA A 82 9.16 10.54 -2.42
N GLY A 83 7.85 10.37 -2.22
CA GLY A 83 7.31 9.31 -1.37
C GLY A 83 7.62 7.90 -1.87
N ILE A 84 7.54 7.68 -3.18
CA ILE A 84 7.94 6.41 -3.80
C ILE A 84 9.43 6.17 -3.60
N GLU A 85 10.30 7.13 -3.91
CA GLU A 85 11.76 7.00 -3.74
C GLU A 85 12.14 6.67 -2.29
N ARG A 86 11.51 7.33 -1.31
CA ARG A 86 11.68 7.00 0.11
C ARG A 86 11.24 5.58 0.41
N THR A 87 10.10 5.14 -0.12
CA THR A 87 9.61 3.76 0.04
C THR A 87 10.59 2.76 -0.55
N LEU A 88 11.13 3.03 -1.74
CA LEU A 88 12.12 2.18 -2.41
C LEU A 88 13.40 2.03 -1.59
N ALA A 89 13.91 3.13 -1.03
CA ALA A 89 15.10 3.10 -0.18
C ALA A 89 14.90 2.25 1.09
N GLU A 90 13.68 2.15 1.60
CA GLU A 90 13.35 1.36 2.77
C GLU A 90 13.21 -0.13 2.47
N ILE A 91 12.53 -0.50 1.37
CA ILE A 91 12.35 -1.91 1.00
C ILE A 91 13.66 -2.60 0.61
N GLU A 92 14.68 -1.84 0.19
CA GLU A 92 16.02 -2.38 -0.05
C GLU A 92 16.73 -2.83 1.23
N ARG A 93 16.33 -2.28 2.39
CA ARG A 93 17.04 -2.46 3.67
C ARG A 93 16.33 -3.41 4.61
N ARG A 94 15.01 -3.50 4.52
CA ARG A 94 14.17 -4.16 5.51
C ARG A 94 12.79 -4.51 4.98
N THR A 95 12.13 -5.38 5.70
CA THR A 95 10.78 -5.84 5.41
C THR A 95 9.74 -4.74 5.72
N CYS A 96 9.10 -4.17 4.70
CA CYS A 96 8.22 -3.00 4.87
C CYS A 96 6.75 -3.27 4.54
N ALA A 97 5.85 -2.65 5.31
CA ALA A 97 4.44 -2.64 5.00
C ALA A 97 3.88 -1.21 4.95
N LEU A 98 3.41 -0.76 3.79
CA LEU A 98 2.47 0.34 3.64
C LEU A 98 1.22 0.09 4.48
N MET A 99 0.41 1.12 4.77
CA MET A 99 -0.88 0.97 5.43
C MET A 99 -1.80 2.11 5.03
N CYS A 100 -3.05 1.80 4.72
CA CYS A 100 -4.12 2.79 4.56
C CYS A 100 -5.29 2.53 5.52
N ALA A 101 -6.43 3.20 5.32
CA ALA A 101 -7.60 3.07 6.21
C ALA A 101 -8.46 1.83 5.89
N GLU A 102 -8.43 1.39 4.64
CA GLU A 102 -9.23 0.30 4.12
C GLU A 102 -8.56 -1.08 4.33
N GLU A 103 -9.37 -2.10 4.62
CA GLU A 103 -8.86 -3.48 4.69
C GLU A 103 -8.69 -4.10 3.30
N ASP A 104 -9.66 -3.93 2.41
CA ASP A 104 -9.63 -4.52 1.07
C ASP A 104 -8.77 -3.67 0.11
N PRO A 105 -7.70 -4.23 -0.51
CA PRO A 105 -6.91 -3.52 -1.50
C PRO A 105 -7.75 -2.96 -2.65
N ILE A 106 -8.74 -3.67 -3.18
CA ILE A 106 -9.45 -3.19 -4.39
C ILE A 106 -10.25 -1.90 -4.15
N GLU A 107 -10.49 -1.54 -2.89
CA GLU A 107 -11.27 -0.37 -2.46
C GLU A 107 -10.40 0.84 -2.07
N CYS A 108 -9.08 0.77 -2.23
CA CYS A 108 -8.18 1.71 -1.57
C CYS A 108 -7.12 2.32 -2.48
N HIS A 109 -6.58 3.46 -2.03
CA HIS A 109 -5.58 4.21 -2.80
C HIS A 109 -4.23 3.50 -2.90
N ARG A 110 -3.83 2.65 -1.93
CA ARG A 110 -2.60 1.86 -2.06
C ARG A 110 -2.65 1.00 -3.32
N PHE A 111 -3.78 0.37 -3.61
CA PHE A 111 -3.95 -0.49 -4.79
C PHE A 111 -4.17 0.30 -6.07
N LEU A 112 -5.00 1.36 -6.04
CA LEU A 112 -5.36 2.10 -7.25
C LEU A 112 -4.29 3.11 -7.70
N MET A 113 -3.49 3.63 -6.76
CA MET A 113 -2.53 4.70 -6.99
C MET A 113 -1.09 4.23 -6.88
N ILE A 114 -0.72 3.59 -5.76
CA ILE A 114 0.68 3.27 -5.42
C ILE A 114 1.14 1.98 -6.12
N CYS A 115 0.39 0.89 -5.99
CA CYS A 115 0.74 -0.43 -6.54
C CYS A 115 1.07 -0.40 -8.04
N PRO A 116 0.31 0.31 -8.92
CA PRO A 116 0.63 0.35 -10.34
C PRO A 116 1.99 1.00 -10.62
N GLU A 117 2.41 1.97 -9.79
CA GLU A 117 3.72 2.59 -9.94
C GLU A 117 4.84 1.64 -9.50
N LEU A 118 4.63 0.89 -8.42
CA LEU A 118 5.59 -0.13 -7.98
C LEU A 118 5.74 -1.25 -9.01
N VAL A 119 4.63 -1.74 -9.57
CA VAL A 119 4.62 -2.75 -10.64
C VAL A 119 5.36 -2.22 -11.87
N ARG A 120 5.14 -0.95 -12.25
CA ARG A 120 5.87 -0.30 -13.36
C ARG A 120 7.38 -0.27 -13.12
N MET A 121 7.81 -0.25 -11.87
CA MET A 121 9.23 -0.30 -11.45
C MET A 121 9.74 -1.74 -11.25
N GLY A 122 8.92 -2.75 -11.54
CA GLY A 122 9.31 -4.17 -11.42
C GLY A 122 9.17 -4.73 -10.00
N ILE A 123 8.51 -4.02 -9.09
CA ILE A 123 8.28 -4.46 -7.70
C ILE A 123 6.87 -5.01 -7.62
N GLN A 124 6.75 -6.28 -7.23
CA GLN A 124 5.45 -6.95 -7.10
C GLN A 124 4.86 -6.75 -5.70
N PRO A 125 3.70 -6.09 -5.56
CA PRO A 125 2.97 -6.01 -4.30
C PRO A 125 2.26 -7.32 -3.95
N PHE A 126 2.17 -7.59 -2.64
CA PHE A 126 1.35 -8.61 -2.00
C PHE A 126 0.51 -7.91 -0.92
N HIS A 127 -0.69 -8.43 -0.64
CA HIS A 127 -1.68 -7.79 0.22
C HIS A 127 -1.94 -8.68 1.43
N ILE A 128 -1.65 -8.16 2.63
CA ILE A 128 -1.94 -8.86 3.89
C ILE A 128 -3.42 -8.61 4.26
N ARG A 129 -4.27 -9.62 4.04
CA ARG A 129 -5.70 -9.59 4.35
C ARG A 129 -5.97 -10.13 5.77
N LYS A 130 -7.20 -9.91 6.26
CA LYS A 130 -7.66 -10.53 7.51
C LYS A 130 -7.43 -12.04 7.55
N GLY A 131 -7.11 -12.57 8.73
CA GLY A 131 -6.83 -13.99 8.93
C GLY A 131 -5.48 -14.46 8.37
N SER A 132 -4.52 -13.55 8.18
CA SER A 132 -3.18 -13.83 7.64
C SER A 132 -3.18 -14.38 6.21
N LYS A 133 -4.24 -14.11 5.44
CA LYS A 133 -4.29 -14.46 4.02
C LYS A 133 -3.43 -13.49 3.23
N ILE A 134 -2.49 -14.03 2.44
CA ILE A 134 -1.71 -13.25 1.48
C ILE A 134 -2.37 -13.37 0.11
N GLU A 135 -2.59 -12.23 -0.53
CA GLU A 135 -3.15 -12.10 -1.87
C GLU A 135 -2.13 -11.36 -2.74
N ASP A 136 -1.74 -11.92 -3.89
CA ASP A 136 -0.85 -11.19 -4.80
C ASP A 136 -1.60 -10.12 -5.61
N GLN A 137 -0.84 -9.21 -6.21
CA GLN A 137 -1.40 -8.11 -7.00
C GLN A 137 -2.30 -8.59 -8.14
N GLU A 138 -1.92 -9.65 -8.86
CA GLU A 138 -2.70 -10.19 -9.98
C GLU A 138 -4.05 -10.75 -9.51
N THR A 139 -4.07 -11.47 -8.40
CA THR A 139 -5.30 -12.00 -7.79
C THR A 139 -6.24 -10.87 -7.38
N ALA A 140 -5.70 -9.80 -6.78
CA ALA A 140 -6.49 -8.62 -6.41
C ALA A 140 -7.04 -7.88 -7.65
N GLU A 141 -6.27 -7.76 -8.73
CA GLU A 141 -6.71 -7.20 -10.02
C GLU A 141 -7.83 -8.03 -10.65
N ASN A 142 -7.68 -9.36 -10.67
CA ASN A 142 -8.71 -10.27 -11.18
C ASN A 142 -10.01 -10.14 -10.37
N ARG A 143 -9.93 -10.05 -9.03
CA ARG A 143 -11.10 -9.78 -8.17
C ARG A 143 -11.77 -8.44 -8.49
N LEU A 144 -11.00 -7.39 -8.76
CA LEU A 144 -11.56 -6.10 -9.16
C LEU A 144 -12.31 -6.22 -10.49
N LEU A 145 -11.75 -6.93 -11.48
CA LEU A 145 -12.40 -7.16 -12.77
C LEU A 145 -13.69 -7.95 -12.62
N GLU A 146 -13.66 -9.07 -11.88
CA GLU A 146 -14.83 -9.89 -11.59
C GLU A 146 -15.95 -9.10 -10.91
N ALA A 147 -15.61 -8.32 -9.88
CA ALA A 147 -16.57 -7.50 -9.13
C ALA A 147 -17.25 -6.43 -10.00
N ASN A 148 -16.65 -6.04 -11.12
CA ASN A 148 -17.16 -5.04 -12.06
C ASN A 148 -17.72 -5.66 -13.36
N GLY A 149 -17.92 -6.97 -13.41
CA GLY A 149 -18.53 -7.65 -14.55
C GLY A 149 -17.60 -7.91 -15.74
N PHE A 150 -16.28 -7.84 -15.52
CA PHE A 150 -15.22 -8.11 -16.52
C PHE A 150 -14.50 -9.43 -16.25
N GLY A 151 -15.21 -10.43 -15.71
CA GLY A 151 -14.63 -11.72 -15.33
C GLY A 151 -14.15 -12.56 -16.53
N ASP A 152 -14.64 -12.28 -17.73
CA ASP A 152 -14.21 -12.90 -18.98
C ASP A 152 -12.78 -12.51 -19.40
N VAL A 153 -12.28 -11.37 -18.92
CA VAL A 153 -10.89 -10.92 -19.11
C VAL A 153 -10.02 -11.08 -17.86
N ALA A 154 -10.61 -11.39 -16.70
CA ALA A 154 -9.86 -11.81 -15.52
C ALA A 154 -9.10 -13.10 -15.90
N THR A 155 -7.79 -13.16 -15.65
CA THR A 155 -6.82 -14.19 -16.10
C THR A 155 -6.27 -14.08 -17.53
N CYS A 156 -6.78 -13.19 -18.40
CA CYS A 156 -6.10 -12.83 -19.64
C CYS A 156 -5.15 -11.65 -19.36
N THR A 157 -3.86 -11.92 -19.19
CA THR A 157 -2.86 -10.90 -18.87
C THR A 157 -2.83 -9.79 -19.94
N LEU A 158 -3.41 -8.62 -19.68
CA LEU A 158 -3.23 -7.39 -20.48
C LEU A 158 -1.83 -6.79 -20.32
N PHE A 159 -1.10 -7.22 -19.29
CA PHE A 159 0.27 -6.83 -19.01
C PHE A 159 1.16 -8.09 -19.09
N PRO A 160 1.97 -8.25 -20.14
CA PRO A 160 2.95 -9.34 -20.18
C PRO A 160 3.89 -9.17 -18.99
N GLN A 161 4.08 -10.27 -18.25
CA GLN A 161 4.95 -10.33 -17.08
C GLN A 161 6.28 -9.61 -17.33
N ALA A 162 6.72 -8.80 -16.37
CA ALA A 162 8.15 -8.61 -16.17
C ALA A 162 8.71 -9.96 -15.66
N SER A 163 8.91 -10.90 -16.59
CA SER A 163 9.54 -12.18 -16.33
C SER A 163 10.99 -11.94 -15.91
N GLY A 164 11.23 -11.72 -14.62
CA GLY A 164 12.57 -11.41 -14.16
C GLY A 164 12.71 -10.87 -12.75
N TRP A 165 12.01 -11.40 -11.75
CA TRP A 165 12.46 -11.20 -10.37
C TRP A 165 12.84 -12.53 -9.71
N ARG A 166 14.15 -12.72 -9.48
CA ARG A 166 14.66 -13.77 -8.61
C ARG A 166 14.58 -13.26 -7.17
N ARG A 167 14.07 -14.08 -6.26
CA ARG A 167 14.16 -13.86 -4.81
C ARG A 167 15.64 -13.66 -4.45
N HIS A 168 16.06 -12.43 -4.19
CA HIS A 168 17.27 -12.21 -3.41
C HIS A 168 16.93 -12.46 -1.94
N ALA A 169 17.88 -13.03 -1.19
CA ALA A 169 17.73 -13.50 0.19
C ALA A 169 17.56 -12.37 1.24
N GLY A 170 17.14 -11.16 0.82
CA GLY A 170 16.64 -10.09 1.68
C GLY A 170 15.14 -9.99 1.46
N GLY A 171 14.37 -10.47 2.43
CA GLY A 171 12.96 -10.81 2.29
C GLY A 171 12.07 -9.64 1.90
N LEU A 172 11.35 -9.85 0.81
CA LEU A 172 10.16 -9.10 0.47
C LEU A 172 9.05 -9.49 1.45
N ALA A 173 8.60 -8.57 2.29
CA ALA A 173 7.18 -8.55 2.65
C ALA A 173 6.60 -7.24 2.15
N CYS A 174 5.39 -7.36 1.62
CA CYS A 174 4.65 -6.23 1.12
C CYS A 174 3.78 -5.61 2.18
N LEU A 175 3.79 -4.28 2.13
CA LEU A 175 2.67 -3.41 1.83
C LEU A 175 1.29 -3.90 2.32
N ARG A 176 0.90 -3.42 3.50
CA ARG A 176 -0.47 -3.41 4.03
C ARG A 176 -1.24 -2.19 3.51
#